data_AF-E3FIM5-F1
#
_entry.id   AF-E3FIM5-F1
#
_cell.length_a   1.000
_cell.length_b   1.000
_cell.length_c   1.000
_cell.angle_alpha   90.00
_cell.angle_beta   90.00
_cell.angle_gamma   90.00
#
_symmetry.space_group_name_H-M   'P 1'
#
loop_
_entity.id
_entity.type
_entity.pdbx_description
1 polymer ?
#
loop_
_entity_poly.entity_id
_entity_poly.type
_entity_poly.pdbx_seq_one_letter_code
_entity_poly.pdbx_strand_id
1 'polypeptide(L)'
;MAELPPKTGGLGRTQTLRLAVTLTGAAILLASALGILRGPAPQEAPPGEAPRASPAPPIPKVPKAQAARPLSRAPAASPLSRAETAHEALHATVVPVGPEDEIPLPESPNPLPQVNDPIEPEKPQTARWRLGKTERITELLDRDVRRLELERDEAGARGDAGERQRLDILIRREQTRLANLREDIAKLAAQAAAEPPEP
;
A
#
# COMPACT_ATOMS: atom_id res chain seq x y z
N MET A 1 -39.32 61.20 8.61
CA MET A 1 -38.64 60.75 7.38
C MET A 1 -37.16 60.76 7.69
N ALA A 2 -36.57 59.57 7.82
CA ALA A 2 -35.24 59.39 8.39
C ALA A 2 -34.15 59.46 7.32
N GLU A 3 -33.08 60.22 7.60
CA GLU A 3 -31.85 60.27 6.83
C GLU A 3 -31.11 58.92 6.86
N LEU A 4 -30.52 58.55 5.72
CA LEU A 4 -29.64 57.41 5.53
C LEU A 4 -28.22 57.74 6.05
N PRO A 5 -27.56 56.84 6.80
CA PRO A 5 -26.14 56.99 7.12
C PRO A 5 -25.22 56.56 5.95
N PRO A 6 -24.03 57.17 5.82
CA PRO A 6 -23.10 56.91 4.72
C PRO A 6 -22.36 55.57 4.84
N LYS A 7 -22.15 54.96 3.68
CA LYS A 7 -21.36 53.77 3.41
C LYS A 7 -19.86 54.08 3.57
N THR A 8 -19.28 53.81 4.73
CA THR A 8 -17.82 53.87 4.95
C THR A 8 -17.19 52.50 4.74
N GLY A 9 -16.18 52.46 3.88
CA GLY A 9 -15.49 51.26 3.42
C GLY A 9 -14.61 50.58 4.46
N GLY A 10 -14.36 49.31 4.19
CA GLY A 10 -13.43 48.44 4.92
C GLY A 10 -12.73 47.45 3.99
N LEU A 11 -12.27 47.93 2.82
CA LEU A 11 -11.24 47.23 2.05
C LEU A 11 -9.91 47.47 2.77
N GLY A 12 -9.27 46.40 3.27
CA GLY A 12 -7.85 46.50 3.65
C GLY A 12 -7.43 45.85 4.97
N ARG A 13 -7.90 44.65 5.33
CA ARG A 13 -7.34 43.91 6.48
C ARG A 13 -6.97 42.44 6.26
N THR A 14 -7.27 41.84 5.11
CA THR A 14 -6.98 40.40 4.87
C THR A 14 -5.84 40.11 3.91
N GLN A 15 -5.21 41.13 3.30
CA GLN A 15 -4.11 40.92 2.34
C GLN A 15 -2.70 41.02 2.93
N THR A 16 -2.52 41.60 4.12
CA THR A 16 -1.18 41.80 4.71
C THR A 16 -0.67 40.63 5.55
N LEU A 17 -1.51 39.62 5.85
CA LEU A 17 -1.12 38.47 6.68
C LEU A 17 -0.65 37.25 5.87
N ARG A 18 -0.69 37.29 4.53
CA ARG A 18 -0.19 36.20 3.66
C ARG A 18 1.23 36.40 3.12
N LEU A 19 1.88 37.53 3.45
CA LEU A 19 3.24 37.85 2.99
C LEU A 19 4.31 37.76 4.10
N ALA A 20 3.91 37.55 5.36
CA ALA A 20 4.86 37.46 6.48
C ALA A 20 5.33 36.02 6.80
N VAL A 21 4.73 34.99 6.19
CA VAL A 21 5.11 33.57 6.43
C VAL A 21 6.04 33.03 5.33
N THR A 22 6.14 33.70 4.19
CA THR A 22 6.99 33.28 3.06
C THR A 22 8.46 33.71 3.18
N LEU A 23 8.80 34.59 4.13
CA LEU A 23 10.18 35.10 4.31
C LEU A 23 10.99 34.34 5.37
N THR A 24 10.36 33.56 6.25
CA THR A 24 11.09 32.76 7.27
C THR A 24 11.49 31.38 6.78
N GLY A 25 10.81 30.81 5.78
CA GLY A 25 11.11 29.49 5.22
C GLY A 25 12.34 29.45 4.29
N ALA A 26 12.65 30.56 3.61
CA ALA A 26 13.77 30.62 2.67
C ALA A 26 15.15 30.68 3.37
N ALA A 27 15.23 31.21 4.60
CA ALA A 27 16.48 31.30 5.35
C ALA A 27 16.98 29.93 5.88
N ILE A 28 16.05 29.02 6.22
CA ILE A 28 16.40 27.70 6.77
C ILE A 28 16.87 26.74 5.67
N LEU A 29 16.35 26.87 4.44
CA LEU A 29 16.82 26.08 3.30
C LEU A 29 18.21 26.52 2.80
N LEU A 30 18.58 27.80 2.93
CA LEU A 30 19.93 28.26 2.59
C LEU A 30 21.00 27.81 3.59
N ALA A 31 20.67 27.73 4.88
CA ALA A 31 21.61 27.28 5.92
C ALA A 31 21.92 25.77 5.82
N SER A 32 20.95 24.94 5.45
CA SER A 32 21.14 23.49 5.29
C SER A 32 21.92 23.11 4.02
N ALA A 33 21.90 23.95 2.97
CA ALA A 33 22.67 23.72 1.75
C ALA A 33 24.18 24.05 1.91
N LEU A 34 24.56 24.90 2.88
CA LEU A 34 25.96 25.27 3.12
C LEU A 34 26.73 24.31 4.06
N GLY A 35 26.02 23.44 4.78
CA GLY A 35 26.63 22.51 5.74
C GLY A 35 27.19 21.21 5.12
N ILE A 36 26.77 20.86 3.90
CA ILE A 36 27.16 19.61 3.23
C ILE A 36 28.48 19.76 2.44
N LEU A 37 29.05 20.97 2.38
CA LEU A 37 30.31 21.27 1.69
C LEU A 37 31.54 21.35 2.62
N ARG A 38 31.40 21.01 3.91
CA ARG A 38 32.53 20.87 4.84
C ARG A 38 32.78 19.41 5.16
N GLY A 39 33.34 18.69 4.19
CA GLY A 39 33.88 17.35 4.41
C GLY A 39 34.99 17.37 5.48
N PRO A 40 35.24 16.23 6.16
CA PRO A 40 36.34 16.11 7.09
C PRO A 40 37.66 16.40 6.36
N ALA A 41 38.47 17.31 6.92
CA ALA A 41 39.76 17.69 6.39
C ALA A 41 40.68 16.45 6.30
N PRO A 42 41.31 16.18 5.15
CA PRO A 42 42.39 15.22 5.06
C PRO A 42 43.54 15.64 5.97
N GLN A 43 43.94 14.75 6.85
CA GLN A 43 45.09 14.89 7.71
C GLN A 43 46.36 15.06 6.85
N GLU A 44 47.02 16.22 6.96
CA GLU A 44 48.32 16.49 6.33
C GLU A 44 49.37 15.51 6.88
N ALA A 45 49.92 14.67 6.00
CA ALA A 45 51.18 13.99 6.24
C ALA A 45 52.34 14.91 5.76
N PRO A 46 53.47 14.97 6.48
CA PRO A 46 54.54 15.93 6.23
C PRO A 46 55.29 15.68 4.91
N PRO A 47 55.92 16.73 4.32
CA PRO A 47 56.40 16.76 2.95
C PRO A 47 57.80 16.14 2.82
N GLY A 48 57.98 15.26 1.83
CA GLY A 48 59.29 14.75 1.46
C GLY A 48 59.29 14.05 0.09
N GLU A 49 60.01 14.66 -0.85
CA GLU A 49 60.51 14.10 -2.12
C GLU A 49 59.56 13.89 -3.32
N ALA A 50 59.59 14.90 -4.19
CA ALA A 50 59.82 14.89 -5.64
C ALA A 50 59.30 13.74 -6.56
N PRO A 51 58.77 14.09 -7.75
CA PRO A 51 58.02 13.19 -8.60
C PRO A 51 58.93 12.23 -9.40
N ARG A 52 58.77 10.92 -9.19
CA ARG A 52 59.22 9.90 -10.15
C ARG A 52 58.12 9.63 -11.15
N ALA A 53 58.38 9.96 -12.42
CA ALA A 53 57.60 9.50 -13.55
C ALA A 53 57.71 7.98 -13.69
N SER A 54 56.58 7.26 -13.62
CA SER A 54 56.32 5.90 -14.15
C SER A 54 54.92 5.45 -13.75
N PRO A 55 54.35 4.45 -14.44
CA PRO A 55 53.73 4.48 -15.76
C PRO A 55 52.19 4.54 -15.64
N ALA A 56 51.49 4.71 -16.76
CA ALA A 56 50.03 4.68 -16.82
C ALA A 56 49.44 3.43 -16.12
N PRO A 57 48.29 3.56 -15.42
CA PRO A 57 47.64 2.42 -14.78
C PRO A 57 47.21 1.38 -15.82
N PRO A 58 47.28 0.07 -15.50
CA PRO A 58 46.82 -0.97 -16.41
C PRO A 58 45.32 -0.83 -16.66
N ILE A 59 44.94 -0.85 -17.94
CA ILE A 59 43.54 -0.90 -18.38
C ILE A 59 42.84 -2.09 -17.71
N PRO A 60 41.67 -1.91 -17.07
CA PRO A 60 40.92 -3.03 -16.53
C PRO A 60 40.53 -3.99 -17.67
N LYS A 61 40.99 -5.24 -17.55
CA LYS A 61 40.61 -6.32 -18.46
C LYS A 61 39.11 -6.55 -18.35
N VAL A 62 38.40 -6.23 -19.42
CA VAL A 62 36.98 -6.55 -19.61
C VAL A 62 36.80 -8.07 -19.52
N PRO A 63 35.84 -8.61 -18.75
CA PRO A 63 35.53 -10.02 -18.79
C PRO A 63 35.12 -10.41 -20.21
N LYS A 64 35.81 -11.41 -20.74
CA LYS A 64 35.59 -11.99 -22.06
C LYS A 64 34.17 -12.58 -22.10
N ALA A 65 33.28 -11.98 -22.90
CA ALA A 65 31.98 -12.54 -23.21
C ALA A 65 32.19 -13.94 -23.83
N GLN A 66 31.78 -14.97 -23.10
CA GLN A 66 31.86 -16.34 -23.58
C GLN A 66 30.71 -16.56 -24.55
N ALA A 67 31.06 -16.78 -25.81
CA ALA A 67 30.12 -17.13 -26.87
C ALA A 67 29.37 -18.41 -26.48
N ALA A 68 28.04 -18.32 -26.41
CA ALA A 68 27.16 -19.47 -26.29
C ALA A 68 27.31 -20.35 -27.54
N ARG A 69 27.65 -21.62 -27.36
CA ARG A 69 27.54 -22.65 -28.41
C ARG A 69 26.30 -23.52 -28.14
N PRO A 70 25.53 -23.90 -29.18
CA PRO A 70 24.23 -24.52 -29.00
C PRO A 70 24.28 -26.05 -28.85
N LEU A 71 23.34 -26.53 -28.01
CA LEU A 71 22.59 -27.78 -28.01
C LEU A 71 23.32 -29.13 -28.20
N SER A 72 23.22 -29.97 -27.17
CA SER A 72 22.93 -31.41 -27.37
C SER A 72 22.25 -32.04 -26.16
N ARG A 73 21.00 -32.47 -26.40
CA ARG A 73 20.34 -33.73 -25.98
C ARG A 73 20.18 -34.04 -24.48
N ALA A 74 18.93 -34.02 -24.05
CA ALA A 74 18.45 -34.54 -22.77
C ALA A 74 18.67 -36.06 -22.61
N PRO A 75 19.04 -36.53 -21.41
CA PRO A 75 18.70 -37.86 -20.93
C PRO A 75 17.54 -37.78 -19.93
N ALA A 76 16.61 -38.71 -20.11
CA ALA A 76 15.41 -38.92 -19.31
C ALA A 76 15.72 -39.08 -17.81
N ALA A 77 14.85 -38.49 -16.99
CA ALA A 77 14.85 -38.65 -15.55
C ALA A 77 14.66 -40.12 -15.16
N SER A 78 15.53 -40.62 -14.27
CA SER A 78 15.26 -41.80 -13.46
C SER A 78 14.76 -41.36 -12.09
N PRO A 79 13.75 -42.04 -11.51
CA PRO A 79 13.02 -41.54 -10.34
C PRO A 79 13.81 -41.70 -9.05
N LEU A 80 13.80 -40.65 -8.24
CA LEU A 80 14.28 -40.63 -6.86
C LEU A 80 13.38 -41.52 -5.99
N SER A 81 14.01 -42.44 -5.25
CA SER A 81 13.37 -43.28 -4.26
C SER A 81 13.14 -42.48 -2.97
N ARG A 82 11.86 -42.11 -2.76
CA ARG A 82 11.09 -42.23 -1.51
C ARG A 82 11.79 -41.91 -0.17
N ALA A 83 11.54 -40.71 0.34
CA ALA A 83 11.30 -40.46 1.76
C ALA A 83 10.42 -39.20 1.95
N GLU A 84 9.23 -39.23 1.35
CA GLU A 84 8.12 -38.34 1.68
C GLU A 84 6.90 -39.22 1.89
N THR A 85 6.18 -39.04 3.00
CA THR A 85 4.71 -39.00 3.09
C THR A 85 4.25 -39.10 4.55
N ALA A 86 4.08 -37.94 5.19
CA ALA A 86 2.96 -37.72 6.08
C ALA A 86 2.20 -36.47 5.61
N HIS A 87 2.09 -36.30 4.29
CA HIS A 87 0.92 -35.67 3.73
C HIS A 87 -0.15 -36.75 3.75
N GLU A 88 -1.11 -36.58 4.64
CA GLU A 88 -2.41 -37.23 4.56
C GLU A 88 -3.02 -36.79 3.22
N ALA A 89 -2.66 -37.51 2.16
CA ALA A 89 -3.25 -37.38 0.87
C ALA A 89 -4.71 -37.76 1.07
N LEU A 90 -5.59 -36.76 1.05
CA LEU A 90 -7.01 -36.96 0.84
C LEU A 90 -7.15 -37.62 -0.53
N HIS A 91 -7.05 -38.95 -0.54
CA HIS A 91 -7.26 -39.75 -1.72
C HIS A 91 -8.75 -39.61 -2.08
N ALA A 92 -9.04 -38.93 -3.18
CA ALA A 92 -10.37 -38.91 -3.74
C ALA A 92 -10.76 -40.35 -4.10
N THR A 93 -11.76 -40.89 -3.41
CA THR A 93 -12.37 -42.17 -3.77
C THR A 93 -13.14 -41.96 -5.07
N VAL A 94 -12.53 -42.30 -6.21
CA VAL A 94 -13.22 -42.33 -7.50
C VAL A 94 -14.10 -43.58 -7.51
N VAL A 95 -15.41 -43.38 -7.41
CA VAL A 95 -16.39 -44.45 -7.61
C VAL A 95 -16.48 -44.71 -9.12
N PRO A 96 -16.21 -45.94 -9.60
CA PRO A 96 -16.44 -46.28 -11.00
C PRO A 96 -17.92 -46.12 -11.32
N VAL A 97 -18.22 -45.36 -12.37
CA VAL A 97 -19.58 -45.23 -12.91
C VAL A 97 -20.04 -46.63 -13.34
N GLY A 98 -21.03 -47.18 -12.64
CA GLY A 98 -21.62 -48.48 -12.93
C GLY A 98 -22.38 -48.46 -14.26
N PRO A 99 -22.70 -49.64 -14.82
CA PRO A 99 -23.48 -49.72 -16.06
C PRO A 99 -24.90 -49.13 -15.95
N GLU A 100 -25.41 -48.96 -14.73
CA GLU A 100 -26.71 -48.36 -14.41
C GLU A 100 -26.59 -46.89 -13.94
N ASP A 101 -25.37 -46.35 -13.84
CA ASP A 101 -25.20 -44.96 -13.41
C ASP A 101 -25.52 -44.03 -14.58
N GLU A 102 -26.55 -43.21 -14.39
CA GLU A 102 -26.93 -42.18 -15.34
C GLU A 102 -25.81 -41.14 -15.46
N ILE A 103 -25.12 -41.14 -16.60
CA ILE A 103 -24.15 -40.10 -16.94
C ILE A 103 -24.95 -38.79 -17.08
N PRO A 104 -24.64 -37.73 -16.31
CA PRO A 104 -25.31 -36.45 -16.44
C PRO A 104 -25.21 -35.99 -17.90
N LEU A 105 -26.36 -35.77 -18.52
CA LEU A 105 -26.42 -35.26 -19.89
C LEU A 105 -25.65 -33.94 -19.96
N PRO A 106 -24.82 -33.73 -20.99
CA PRO A 106 -24.15 -32.46 -21.16
C PRO A 106 -25.20 -31.36 -21.24
N GLU A 107 -25.04 -30.33 -20.43
CA GLU A 107 -25.92 -29.17 -20.45
C GLU A 107 -26.03 -28.65 -21.90
N SER A 108 -27.27 -28.37 -22.32
CA SER A 108 -27.56 -27.95 -23.70
C SER A 108 -26.61 -26.80 -24.11
N PRO A 109 -26.00 -26.85 -25.31
CA PRO A 109 -25.10 -25.79 -25.79
C PRO A 109 -25.80 -24.44 -25.96
N ASN A 110 -27.13 -24.41 -25.85
CA ASN A 110 -27.93 -23.20 -25.83
C ASN A 110 -29.07 -23.37 -24.81
N PRO A 111 -28.84 -23.13 -23.51
CA PRO A 111 -29.91 -23.15 -22.53
C PRO A 111 -30.92 -22.05 -22.89
N LEU A 112 -32.21 -22.33 -22.72
CA LEU A 112 -33.25 -21.32 -22.91
C LEU A 112 -32.98 -20.15 -21.94
N PRO A 113 -33.32 -18.91 -22.32
CA PRO A 113 -33.25 -17.78 -21.39
C PRO A 113 -33.99 -18.12 -20.10
N GLN A 114 -33.27 -18.15 -18.98
CA GLN A 114 -33.91 -18.35 -17.68
C GLN A 114 -34.81 -17.14 -17.41
N VAL A 115 -36.10 -17.41 -17.19
CA VAL A 115 -37.03 -16.40 -16.73
C VAL A 115 -36.69 -16.17 -15.26
N ASN A 116 -35.92 -15.12 -14.99
CA ASN A 116 -35.59 -14.72 -13.63
C ASN A 116 -36.86 -14.22 -12.93
N ASP A 117 -37.00 -14.57 -11.65
CA ASP A 117 -38.05 -14.00 -10.82
C ASP A 117 -37.95 -12.47 -10.78
N PRO A 118 -39.09 -11.75 -10.65
CA PRO A 118 -39.08 -10.31 -10.48
C PRO A 118 -38.20 -9.91 -9.29
N ILE A 119 -37.22 -9.05 -9.53
CA ILE A 119 -36.34 -8.52 -8.47
C ILE A 119 -37.16 -7.57 -7.60
N GLU A 120 -37.26 -7.86 -6.31
CA GLU A 120 -37.83 -6.93 -5.35
C GLU A 120 -36.99 -5.65 -5.29
N PRO A 121 -37.61 -4.46 -5.19
CA PRO A 121 -36.87 -3.21 -5.10
C PRO A 121 -35.97 -3.22 -3.86
N GLU A 122 -34.68 -2.89 -4.05
CA GLU A 122 -33.73 -2.79 -2.95
C GLU A 122 -34.19 -1.76 -1.91
N LYS A 123 -33.95 -2.05 -0.63
CA LYS A 123 -34.22 -1.10 0.46
C LYS A 123 -33.46 0.21 0.20
N PRO A 124 -34.04 1.37 0.59
CA PRO A 124 -33.38 2.65 0.41
C PRO A 124 -32.04 2.65 1.16
N GLN A 125 -30.97 2.98 0.45
CA GLN A 125 -29.65 3.16 1.05
C GLN A 125 -29.59 4.53 1.75
N THR A 126 -30.31 4.65 2.87
CA THR A 126 -30.40 5.86 3.69
C THR A 126 -29.05 6.27 4.26
N ALA A 127 -28.91 7.55 4.65
CA ALA A 127 -27.67 8.03 5.27
C ALA A 127 -27.41 7.29 6.59
N ARG A 128 -28.48 6.97 7.34
CA ARG A 128 -28.42 6.13 8.55
C ARG A 128 -27.86 4.73 8.30
N TRP A 129 -28.31 4.06 7.24
CA TRP A 129 -27.79 2.74 6.89
C TRP A 129 -26.29 2.79 6.52
N ARG A 130 -25.89 3.80 5.72
CA ARG A 130 -24.49 4.00 5.35
C ARG A 130 -23.61 4.35 6.55
N LEU A 131 -24.12 5.14 7.49
CA LEU A 131 -23.43 5.49 8.73
C LEU A 131 -23.08 4.23 9.52
N GLY A 132 -24.07 3.40 9.85
CA GLY A 132 -23.85 2.17 10.61
C GLY A 132 -22.89 1.19 9.91
N LYS A 133 -22.96 1.11 8.58
CA LYS A 133 -21.99 0.30 7.80
C LYS A 133 -20.56 0.84 7.92
N THR A 134 -20.40 2.15 7.80
CA THR A 134 -19.07 2.80 7.86
C THR A 134 -18.47 2.70 9.26
N GLU A 135 -19.28 2.87 10.31
CA GLU A 135 -18.89 2.65 11.70
C GLU A 135 -18.39 1.22 11.90
N ARG A 136 -19.14 0.22 11.40
CA ARG A 136 -18.72 -1.18 11.51
C ARG A 136 -17.40 -1.48 10.81
N ILE A 137 -17.17 -0.91 9.62
CA ILE A 137 -15.88 -1.05 8.91
C ILE A 137 -14.75 -0.40 9.72
N THR A 138 -15.01 0.75 10.33
CA THR A 138 -14.04 1.47 11.15
C THR A 138 -13.63 0.66 12.38
N GLU A 139 -14.57 0.04 13.08
CA GLU A 139 -14.30 -0.86 14.20
C GLU A 139 -13.38 -2.02 13.81
N LEU A 140 -13.64 -2.66 12.66
CA LEU A 140 -12.83 -3.78 12.17
C LEU A 140 -11.39 -3.34 11.86
N LEU A 141 -11.23 -2.18 11.23
CA LEU A 141 -9.91 -1.63 10.92
C LEU A 141 -9.15 -1.20 12.17
N ASP A 142 -9.82 -0.60 13.16
CA ASP A 142 -9.20 -0.26 14.44
C ASP A 142 -8.67 -1.51 15.15
N ARG A 143 -9.40 -2.63 15.10
CA ARG A 143 -8.92 -3.92 15.62
C ARG A 143 -7.72 -4.45 14.83
N ASP A 144 -7.75 -4.36 13.51
CA ASP A 144 -6.65 -4.82 12.66
C ASP A 144 -5.38 -4.00 12.87
N VAL A 145 -5.47 -2.68 13.06
CA VAL A 145 -4.31 -1.84 13.40
C VAL A 145 -3.69 -2.29 14.71
N ARG A 146 -4.50 -2.54 15.75
CA ARG A 146 -3.98 -3.05 17.03
C ARG A 146 -3.30 -4.41 16.88
N ARG A 147 -3.85 -5.30 16.05
CA ARG A 147 -3.22 -6.60 15.74
C ARG A 147 -1.85 -6.39 15.08
N LEU A 148 -1.77 -5.54 14.06
CA LEU A 148 -0.53 -5.23 13.35
C LEU A 148 0.53 -4.59 14.26
N GLU A 149 0.11 -3.73 15.20
CA GLU A 149 1.01 -3.11 16.18
C GLU A 149 1.63 -4.17 17.11
N LEU A 150 0.84 -5.16 17.56
CA LEU A 150 1.34 -6.29 18.35
C LEU A 150 2.33 -7.13 17.53
N GLU A 151 1.97 -7.49 16.29
CA GLU A 151 2.85 -8.25 15.38
C GLU A 151 4.17 -7.51 15.14
N ARG A 152 4.12 -6.17 15.02
CA ARG A 152 5.30 -5.33 14.83
C ARG A 152 6.21 -5.38 16.07
N ASP A 153 5.62 -5.30 17.26
CA ASP A 153 6.36 -5.33 18.51
C ASP A 153 7.00 -6.72 18.72
N GLU A 154 6.30 -7.80 18.37
CA GLU A 154 6.85 -9.16 18.35
C GLU A 154 8.00 -9.33 17.34
N ALA A 155 7.86 -8.79 16.12
CA ALA A 155 8.95 -8.77 15.15
C ALA A 155 10.16 -7.99 15.69
N GLY A 156 9.91 -6.88 16.39
CA GLY A 156 10.91 -6.11 17.11
C GLY A 156 11.62 -6.93 18.19
N ALA A 157 10.88 -7.72 18.98
CA ALA A 157 11.43 -8.60 20.01
C ALA A 157 12.28 -9.74 19.42
N ARG A 158 11.95 -10.23 18.22
CA ARG A 158 12.76 -11.22 17.47
C ARG A 158 13.98 -10.61 16.78
N GLY A 159 14.08 -9.29 16.68
CA GLY A 159 15.12 -8.59 15.92
C GLY A 159 14.92 -8.61 14.41
N ASP A 160 13.72 -8.94 13.92
CA ASP A 160 13.39 -8.94 12.50
C ASP A 160 13.05 -7.51 12.03
N ALA A 161 14.08 -6.77 11.65
CA ALA A 161 13.94 -5.39 11.19
C ALA A 161 13.15 -5.28 9.87
N GLY A 162 13.25 -6.29 9.00
CA GLY A 162 12.58 -6.29 7.70
C GLY A 162 11.06 -6.42 7.86
N GLU A 163 10.62 -7.40 8.66
CA GLU A 163 9.20 -7.58 8.93
C GLU A 163 8.61 -6.41 9.73
N ARG A 164 9.36 -5.89 10.71
CA ARG A 164 8.95 -4.68 11.44
C ARG A 164 8.68 -3.50 10.50
N GLN A 165 9.60 -3.23 9.56
CA GLN A 165 9.43 -2.15 8.59
C GLN A 165 8.22 -2.38 7.67
N ARG A 166 8.01 -3.62 7.22
CA ARG A 166 6.83 -3.99 6.41
C ARG A 166 5.54 -3.72 7.18
N LEU A 167 5.47 -4.11 8.45
CA LEU A 167 4.30 -3.88 9.31
C LEU A 167 4.08 -2.39 9.56
N ASP A 168 5.13 -1.59 9.78
CA ASP A 168 5.01 -0.13 9.93
C ASP A 168 4.36 0.54 8.70
N ILE A 169 4.70 0.09 7.48
CA ILE A 169 4.08 0.59 6.25
C ILE A 169 2.59 0.25 6.21
N LEU A 170 2.23 -0.99 6.58
CA LEU A 170 0.83 -1.43 6.62
C LEU A 170 0.02 -0.65 7.65
N ILE A 171 0.55 -0.51 8.87
CA ILE A 171 -0.06 0.28 9.95
C ILE A 171 -0.33 1.70 9.47
N ARG A 172 0.65 2.37 8.86
CA ARG A 172 0.49 3.74 8.37
C ARG A 172 -0.60 3.88 7.31
N ARG A 173 -0.69 2.90 6.41
CA ARG A 173 -1.74 2.86 5.38
C ARG A 173 -3.12 2.71 6.01
N GLU A 174 -3.29 1.78 6.94
CA GLU A 174 -4.58 1.57 7.61
C GLU A 174 -4.97 2.75 8.50
N GLN A 175 -4.02 3.38 9.20
CA GLN A 175 -4.26 4.60 9.95
C GLN A 175 -4.75 5.76 9.06
N THR A 176 -4.18 5.89 7.86
CA THR A 176 -4.65 6.88 6.86
C THR A 176 -6.08 6.58 6.43
N ARG A 177 -6.40 5.30 6.19
CA ARG A 177 -7.74 4.87 5.83
C ARG A 177 -8.75 5.12 6.95
N LEU A 178 -8.38 4.83 8.20
CA LEU A 178 -9.20 5.11 9.38
C LEU A 178 -9.51 6.60 9.53
N ALA A 179 -8.53 7.48 9.28
CA ALA A 179 -8.76 8.92 9.30
C ALA A 179 -9.85 9.33 8.29
N ASN A 180 -9.76 8.85 7.05
CA ASN A 180 -10.76 9.13 6.02
C ASN A 180 -12.15 8.59 6.40
N LEU A 181 -12.23 7.38 6.94
CA LEU A 181 -13.51 6.80 7.37
C LEU A 181 -14.14 7.60 8.53
N ARG A 182 -13.34 8.10 9.45
CA ARG A 182 -13.84 8.96 10.55
C ARG A 182 -14.40 10.29 10.02
N GLU A 183 -13.78 10.87 9.00
CA GLU A 183 -14.34 12.04 8.31
C GLU A 183 -15.66 11.70 7.61
N ASP A 184 -15.76 10.54 6.97
CA ASP A 184 -16.97 10.11 6.29
C ASP A 184 -18.10 9.78 7.28
N ILE A 185 -17.79 9.19 8.43
CA ILE A 185 -18.73 9.04 9.55
C ILE A 185 -19.28 10.40 9.97
N ALA A 186 -18.42 11.41 10.14
CA ALA A 186 -18.88 12.75 10.52
C ALA A 186 -19.83 13.36 9.47
N LYS A 187 -19.53 13.19 8.18
CA LYS A 187 -20.40 13.65 7.08
C LYS A 187 -21.73 12.88 7.06
N LEU A 188 -21.70 11.56 7.20
CA LEU A 188 -22.89 10.70 7.20
C LEU A 188 -23.76 10.95 8.43
N ALA A 189 -23.16 11.22 9.60
CA ALA A 189 -23.89 11.58 10.80
C ALA A 189 -24.66 12.90 10.62
N ALA A 190 -24.05 13.89 9.98
CA ALA A 190 -24.74 15.15 9.65
C ALA A 190 -25.90 14.92 8.67
N GLN A 191 -25.73 14.05 7.67
CA GLN A 191 -26.80 13.69 6.72
C GLN A 191 -27.94 12.91 7.39
N ALA A 192 -27.60 11.92 8.22
CA ALA A 192 -28.54 11.09 8.96
C ALA A 192 -29.39 11.89 9.97
N ALA A 193 -28.86 13.01 10.47
CA ALA A 193 -29.59 13.94 11.33
C ALA A 193 -30.56 14.83 10.56
N ALA A 194 -30.30 15.11 9.28
CA ALA A 194 -31.17 15.89 8.40
C ALA A 194 -32.26 15.03 7.71
N GLU A 195 -32.11 13.71 7.73
CA GLU A 195 -33.04 12.76 7.12
C GLU A 195 -34.32 12.61 7.98
N PRO A 196 -35.54 12.72 7.38
CA PRO A 196 -36.77 12.49 8.10
C PRO A 196 -36.85 11.03 8.59
N PRO A 197 -37.54 10.78 9.72
CA PRO A 197 -37.74 9.41 10.20
C PRO A 197 -38.51 8.59 9.15
N GLU A 198 -38.12 7.33 8.97
CA GLU A 198 -38.85 6.41 8.09
C GLU A 198 -40.30 6.24 8.61
N PRO A 199 -41.29 6.19 7.70
CA PRO A 199 -42.72 6.11 8.03
C PRO A 199 -43.13 4.79 8.68
#